data_AF-A0A6I4XWS2-F1
#
_entry.id   AF-A0A6I4XWS2-F1
#
_cell.length_a   1.000
_cell.length_b   1.000
_cell.length_c   1.000
_cell.angle_alpha   90.00
_cell.angle_beta   90.00
_cell.angle_gamma   90.00
#
_symmetry.space_group_name_H-M   'P 1'
#
loop_
_entity.id
_entity.type
_entity.pdbx_description
1 polymer ?
#
loop_
_entity_poly.entity_id
_entity_poly.type
_entity_poly.pdbx_seq_one_letter_code
_entity_poly.pdbx_strand_id
1 'polypeptide(L)'
;TSANQLAKLVNYQYRVVSLEGDVMNPGGSMTGGANKRGNQGSLFSQAQELQTITEQMTQLETQLRSVEQEVQALSQEVKTATERAEMLRSAGEQNRLKQQEIDNKLANQTETITRLTKEKRLFEYESRELHQFLTEYQTKKATLTEQQA
;
A
#
# COMPACT_ATOMS: atom_id res chain seq x y z
N THR A 1 61.87 -13.51 14.51
CA THR A 1 63.21 -13.15 15.10
C THR A 1 63.17 -12.70 16.56
N SER A 2 62.00 -12.55 17.20
CA SER A 2 61.88 -11.97 18.56
C SER A 2 62.05 -12.97 19.72
N ALA A 3 61.62 -14.23 19.58
CA ALA A 3 61.59 -15.19 20.69
C ALA A 3 62.98 -15.61 21.20
N ASN A 4 63.95 -15.80 20.30
CA ASN A 4 65.32 -16.17 20.67
C ASN A 4 66.04 -15.05 21.42
N GLN A 5 65.80 -13.80 21.03
CA GLN A 5 66.39 -12.65 21.71
C GLN A 5 65.86 -12.55 23.14
N LEU A 6 64.54 -12.71 23.32
CA LEU A 6 63.92 -12.69 24.63
C LEU A 6 64.37 -13.87 25.52
N ALA A 7 64.47 -15.07 24.95
CA ALA A 7 64.95 -16.26 25.66
C ALA A 7 66.39 -16.09 26.17
N LYS A 8 67.25 -15.43 25.37
CA LYS A 8 68.63 -15.12 25.77
C LYS A 8 68.69 -14.10 26.90
N LEU A 9 67.83 -13.07 26.88
CA LEU A 9 67.74 -12.06 27.96
C LEU A 9 67.35 -12.68 29.30
N VAL A 10 66.50 -13.70 29.28
CA VAL A 10 66.09 -14.44 30.50
C VAL A 10 66.97 -15.66 30.79
N ASN A 11 68.18 -15.72 30.21
CA ASN A 11 69.16 -16.80 30.39
C ASN A 11 68.57 -18.21 30.17
N TYR A 12 67.61 -18.34 29.26
CA TYR A 12 66.92 -19.60 28.97
C TYR A 12 66.33 -20.29 30.22
N GLN A 13 65.88 -19.52 31.21
CA GLN A 13 65.27 -20.06 32.43
C GLN A 13 63.76 -20.31 32.28
N TYR A 14 63.12 -19.65 31.31
CA TYR A 14 61.67 -19.69 31.10
C TYR A 14 61.32 -20.14 29.69
N ARG A 15 60.12 -20.71 29.54
CA ARG A 15 59.56 -21.03 28.22
C ARG A 15 59.06 -19.75 27.57
N VAL A 16 59.63 -19.40 26.41
CA VAL A 16 59.23 -18.23 25.62
C VAL A 16 58.47 -18.70 24.39
N VAL A 17 57.30 -18.11 24.13
CA VAL A 17 56.46 -18.43 22.98
C VAL A 17 56.25 -17.16 22.13
N SER A 18 56.50 -17.25 20.82
CA SER A 18 56.26 -16.15 19.87
C SER A 18 54.80 -16.12 19.41
N LEU A 19 54.33 -14.97 18.94
CA LEU A 19 53.00 -14.83 18.32
C LEU A 19 52.84 -15.68 17.05
N GLU A 20 53.96 -16.00 16.38
CA GLU A 20 54.01 -16.86 15.20
C GLU A 20 54.07 -18.36 15.57
N GLY A 21 54.12 -18.69 16.87
CA GLY A 21 54.06 -20.06 17.39
C GLY A 21 55.42 -20.74 17.64
N ASP A 22 56.54 -20.01 17.53
CA ASP A 22 57.85 -20.53 17.90
C ASP A 22 57.97 -20.65 19.42
N VAL A 23 58.43 -21.80 19.91
CA VAL A 23 58.59 -22.06 21.35
C VAL A 23 60.06 -22.30 21.67
N MET A 24 60.62 -21.52 22.58
CA MET A 24 61.93 -21.73 23.22
C MET A 24 61.72 -22.31 24.61
N ASN A 25 62.27 -23.50 24.88
CA ASN A 25 62.18 -24.12 26.19
C ASN A 25 63.35 -23.71 27.09
N PRO A 26 63.20 -23.84 28.43
CA PRO A 26 64.30 -23.70 29.35
C PRO A 26 65.47 -24.63 28.96
N GLY A 27 66.71 -24.15 29.04
CA GLY A 27 67.89 -24.89 28.59
C GLY A 27 68.22 -24.74 27.10
N GLY A 28 67.50 -23.88 26.37
CA GLY A 28 67.93 -23.38 25.06
C GLY A 28 67.51 -24.21 23.85
N SER A 29 66.74 -25.29 24.04
CA SER A 29 66.18 -26.04 22.92
C SER A 29 65.08 -25.23 22.24
N MET A 30 65.23 -25.02 20.93
CA MET A 30 64.22 -24.37 20.10
C MET A 30 63.27 -25.42 19.51
N THR A 31 61.97 -25.20 19.66
CA THR A 31 60.92 -25.94 18.96
C THR A 31 60.10 -24.96 18.12
N GLY A 32 60.45 -24.86 16.83
CA GLY A 32 59.80 -23.97 15.86
C GLY A 32 60.53 -24.07 14.52
N GLY A 33 59.82 -24.45 13.45
CA GLY A 33 60.40 -24.67 12.12
C GLY A 33 59.75 -25.79 11.31
N ALA A 34 59.24 -25.42 10.12
CA ALA A 34 58.73 -26.19 8.97
C ALA A 34 57.64 -27.27 9.17
N ASN A 35 57.63 -28.08 10.24
CA ASN A 35 56.82 -29.31 10.29
C ASN A 35 55.93 -29.50 11.53
N LYS A 36 55.65 -28.46 12.33
CA LYS A 36 54.71 -28.56 13.47
C LYS A 36 53.37 -27.87 13.20
N ARG A 37 52.64 -28.35 12.20
CA ARG A 37 51.17 -28.21 12.11
C ARG A 37 50.46 -29.20 13.05
N GLY A 38 50.98 -29.40 14.26
CA GLY A 38 50.37 -30.32 15.22
C GLY A 38 49.24 -29.62 15.95
N ASN A 39 48.02 -29.63 15.38
CA ASN A 39 46.66 -29.44 15.94
C ASN A 39 46.36 -28.44 17.09
N GLN A 40 47.32 -27.85 17.79
CA GLN A 40 47.08 -27.08 19.02
C GLN A 40 46.79 -25.59 18.75
N GLY A 41 47.38 -24.99 17.71
CA GLY A 41 46.99 -23.65 17.24
C GLY A 41 45.65 -23.62 16.50
N SER A 42 45.27 -24.76 15.89
CA SER A 42 44.03 -24.94 15.13
C SER A 42 42.78 -24.98 16.02
N LEU A 43 42.90 -25.50 17.25
CA LEU A 43 41.74 -25.63 18.14
C LEU A 43 41.30 -24.29 18.71
N PHE A 44 42.25 -23.41 19.07
CA PHE A 44 41.93 -22.07 19.56
C PHE A 44 41.35 -21.19 18.44
N SER A 45 41.93 -21.25 17.22
CA SER A 45 41.37 -20.54 16.06
C SER A 45 39.97 -21.05 15.70
N GLN A 46 39.74 -22.37 15.74
CA GLN A 46 38.41 -22.96 15.51
C GLN A 46 37.39 -22.54 16.57
N ALA A 47 37.78 -22.45 17.84
CA ALA A 47 36.89 -21.98 18.90
C ALA A 47 36.49 -20.50 18.69
N GLN A 48 37.45 -19.66 18.30
CA GLN A 48 37.20 -18.25 17.97
C GLN A 48 36.31 -18.09 16.73
N GLU A 49 36.54 -18.92 15.70
CA GLU A 49 35.74 -18.94 14.47
C GLU A 49 34.31 -19.41 14.75
N LEU A 50 34.14 -20.47 15.56
CA LEU A 50 32.82 -20.95 16.00
C LEU A 50 32.07 -19.88 16.79
N GLN A 51 32.75 -19.18 17.71
CA GLN A 51 32.17 -18.06 18.46
C GLN A 51 31.67 -16.97 17.51
N THR A 52 32.50 -16.57 16.54
CA THR A 52 32.17 -15.53 15.55
C THR A 52 30.96 -15.93 14.71
N ILE A 53 30.94 -17.16 14.20
CA ILE A 53 29.83 -17.69 13.41
C ILE A 53 28.54 -17.76 14.24
N THR A 54 28.63 -18.13 15.52
CA THR A 54 27.47 -18.21 16.42
C THR A 54 26.89 -16.81 16.69
N GLU A 55 27.74 -15.81 16.90
CA GLU A 55 27.31 -14.42 17.06
C GLU A 55 26.67 -13.87 15.77
N GLN A 56 27.23 -14.18 14.60
CA GLN A 56 26.63 -13.81 13.32
C GLN A 56 25.27 -14.50 13.10
N MET A 57 25.17 -15.78 13.44
CA MET A 57 23.92 -16.54 13.34
C MET A 57 22.81 -15.90 14.19
N THR A 58 23.10 -15.60 15.46
CA THR A 58 22.12 -14.98 16.35
C THR A 58 21.69 -13.58 15.89
N GLN A 59 22.61 -12.79 15.32
CA GLN A 59 22.28 -11.50 14.71
C GLN A 59 21.36 -11.67 13.50
N LEU A 60 21.68 -12.60 12.60
CA LEU A 60 20.87 -12.89 11.41
C LEU A 60 19.49 -13.43 11.77
N GLU A 61 19.38 -14.30 12.77
CA GLU A 61 18.08 -14.80 13.25
C GLU A 61 17.21 -13.67 13.81
N THR A 62 17.82 -12.71 14.52
CA THR A 62 17.10 -11.55 15.05
C THR A 62 16.60 -10.65 13.93
N GLN A 63 17.45 -10.39 12.93
CA GLN A 63 17.06 -9.61 11.74
C GLN A 63 15.96 -10.32 10.94
N LEU A 64 16.08 -11.63 10.75
CA LEU A 64 15.08 -12.43 10.05
C LEU A 64 13.72 -12.32 10.74
N ARG A 65 13.66 -12.50 12.07
CA ARG A 65 12.41 -12.35 12.82
C ARG A 65 11.80 -10.95 12.69
N SER A 66 12.62 -9.90 12.68
CA SER A 66 12.14 -8.53 12.48
C SER A 66 11.51 -8.36 11.10
N VAL A 67 12.16 -8.86 10.06
CA VAL A 67 11.65 -8.78 8.69
C VAL A 67 10.40 -9.62 8.52
N GLU A 68 10.33 -10.81 9.12
CA GLU A 68 9.12 -11.66 9.10
C GLU A 68 7.92 -10.95 9.73
N GLN A 69 8.12 -10.26 10.86
CA GLN A 69 7.07 -9.47 11.50
C GLN A 69 6.61 -8.30 10.64
N GLU A 70 7.54 -7.61 9.99
CA GLU A 70 7.24 -6.51 9.07
C GLU A 70 6.45 -6.99 7.85
N VAL A 71 6.87 -8.11 7.25
CA VAL A 71 6.16 -8.74 6.12
C VAL A 71 4.75 -9.16 6.54
N GLN A 72 4.59 -9.72 7.74
CA GLN A 72 3.27 -10.11 8.25
C GLN A 72 2.37 -8.89 8.45
N ALA A 73 2.90 -7.79 9.00
CA ALA A 73 2.15 -6.55 9.19
C ALA A 73 1.73 -5.95 7.83
N LEU A 74 2.65 -5.83 6.88
CA LEU A 74 2.37 -5.32 5.53
C LEU A 74 1.36 -6.20 4.79
N SER A 75 1.45 -7.53 4.93
CA SER A 75 0.48 -8.45 4.32
C SER A 75 -0.94 -8.21 4.85
N GLN A 76 -1.07 -7.97 6.16
CA GLN A 76 -2.36 -7.66 6.78
C GLN A 76 -2.89 -6.28 6.34
N GLU A 77 -2.01 -5.29 6.19
CA GLU A 77 -2.37 -3.97 5.68
C GLU A 77 -2.88 -4.04 4.23
N VAL A 78 -2.16 -4.76 3.35
CA VAL A 78 -2.55 -4.98 1.95
C VAL A 78 -3.92 -5.67 1.87
N LYS A 79 -4.15 -6.69 2.69
CA LYS A 79 -5.44 -7.39 2.75
C LYS A 79 -6.57 -6.41 3.12
N THR A 80 -6.37 -5.64 4.19
CA THR A 80 -7.36 -4.67 4.68
C THR A 80 -7.63 -3.57 3.65
N ALA A 81 -6.59 -3.05 2.98
CA ALA A 81 -6.72 -2.05 1.94
C ALA A 81 -7.49 -2.59 0.72
N THR A 82 -7.25 -3.85 0.35
CA THR A 82 -7.93 -4.51 -0.77
C THR A 82 -9.41 -4.73 -0.47
N GLU A 83 -9.75 -5.20 0.72
CA GLU A 83 -11.15 -5.34 1.17
C GLU A 83 -11.86 -3.98 1.17
N ARG A 84 -11.19 -2.92 1.63
CA ARG A 84 -11.75 -1.56 1.63
C ARG A 84 -11.94 -1.02 0.22
N ALA A 85 -11.01 -1.28 -0.69
CA ALA A 85 -11.12 -0.88 -2.09
C ALA A 85 -12.32 -1.55 -2.77
N GLU A 86 -12.54 -2.84 -2.52
CA GLU A 86 -13.68 -3.56 -3.08
C GLU A 86 -15.02 -3.05 -2.53
N MET A 87 -15.09 -2.77 -1.22
CA MET A 87 -16.29 -2.14 -0.62
C MET A 87 -16.61 -0.78 -1.26
N LEU A 88 -15.59 0.08 -1.45
CA LEU A 88 -15.76 1.39 -2.07
C LEU A 88 -16.17 1.26 -3.54
N ARG A 89 -15.59 0.30 -4.27
CA ARG A 89 -15.97 -0.01 -5.65
C ARG A 89 -17.44 -0.41 -5.74
N SER A 90 -17.89 -1.35 -4.90
CA SER A 90 -19.28 -1.79 -4.85
C SER A 90 -20.25 -0.64 -4.53
N ALA A 91 -19.91 0.18 -3.53
CA ALA A 91 -20.70 1.36 -3.18
C ALA A 91 -20.77 2.39 -4.33
N GLY A 92 -19.65 2.61 -5.04
CA GLY A 92 -19.58 3.47 -6.21
C GLY A 92 -20.48 2.98 -7.36
N GLU A 93 -20.46 1.68 -7.64
CA GLU A 93 -21.32 1.05 -8.64
C GLU A 93 -22.81 1.18 -8.29
N GLN A 94 -23.18 0.94 -7.02
CA GLN A 94 -24.56 1.15 -6.57
C GLN A 94 -25.01 2.60 -6.70
N ASN A 95 -24.15 3.55 -6.35
CA ASN A 95 -24.46 4.98 -6.49
C ASN A 95 -24.59 5.39 -7.96
N ARG A 96 -23.77 4.82 -8.85
CA ARG A 96 -23.88 5.06 -10.30
C ARG A 96 -25.23 4.57 -10.86
N LEU A 97 -25.68 3.39 -10.44
CA LEU A 97 -27.00 2.86 -10.82
C LEU A 97 -28.14 3.76 -10.31
N LYS A 98 -28.08 4.19 -9.05
CA LYS A 98 -29.06 5.14 -8.48
C LYS A 98 -29.09 6.46 -9.24
N GLN A 99 -27.93 6.99 -9.60
CA GLN A 99 -27.85 8.22 -10.39
C GLN A 99 -28.54 8.03 -11.74
N GLN A 100 -28.26 6.93 -12.44
CA GLN A 100 -28.88 6.63 -13.73
C GLN A 100 -30.41 6.48 -13.62
N GLU A 101 -30.92 5.85 -12.55
CA GLU A 101 -32.35 5.76 -12.29
C GLU A 101 -32.99 7.15 -12.08
N ILE A 102 -32.32 8.03 -11.34
CA ILE A 102 -32.77 9.40 -11.10
C ILE A 102 -32.76 10.20 -12.41
N ASP A 103 -31.71 10.09 -13.21
CA ASP A 103 -31.59 10.78 -14.49
C ASP A 103 -32.70 10.35 -15.46
N ASN A 104 -32.99 9.05 -15.54
CA ASN A 104 -34.10 8.53 -16.34
C ASN A 104 -35.46 9.07 -15.86
N LYS A 105 -35.69 9.11 -14.54
CA LYS A 105 -36.92 9.70 -13.98
C LYS A 105 -37.04 11.18 -14.33
N LEU A 106 -35.95 11.93 -14.23
CA LEU A 106 -35.90 13.34 -14.56
C LEU A 106 -36.17 13.60 -16.04
N ALA A 107 -35.61 12.78 -16.93
CA ALA A 107 -35.87 12.84 -18.36
C ALA A 107 -37.36 12.62 -18.67
N ASN A 108 -37.97 11.57 -18.11
CA ASN A 108 -39.39 11.26 -18.28
C ASN A 108 -40.30 12.39 -17.74
N GLN A 109 -39.95 12.96 -16.58
CA GLN A 109 -40.68 14.10 -16.02
C GLN A 109 -40.56 15.35 -16.90
N THR A 110 -39.38 15.61 -17.45
CA THR A 110 -39.14 16.73 -18.36
C THR A 110 -39.95 16.61 -19.64
N GLU A 111 -40.02 15.40 -20.21
CA GLU A 111 -40.87 15.11 -21.37
C GLU A 111 -42.35 15.33 -21.03
N THR A 112 -42.79 14.84 -19.87
CA THR A 112 -44.17 15.03 -19.39
C THR A 112 -44.52 16.51 -19.24
N ILE A 113 -43.65 17.30 -18.62
CA ILE A 113 -43.81 18.76 -18.47
C ILE A 113 -43.89 19.41 -19.85
N THR A 114 -43.02 19.02 -20.78
CA THR A 114 -43.01 19.56 -22.14
C THR A 114 -44.33 19.28 -22.86
N ARG A 115 -44.83 18.04 -22.76
CA ARG A 115 -46.12 17.62 -23.34
C ARG A 115 -47.27 18.44 -22.75
N LEU A 116 -47.38 18.50 -21.43
CA LEU A 116 -48.44 19.25 -20.73
C LEU A 116 -48.37 20.76 -21.02
N THR A 117 -47.18 21.31 -21.20
CA THR A 117 -47.00 22.72 -21.56
C THR A 117 -47.55 23.00 -22.97
N LYS A 118 -47.32 22.10 -23.93
CA LYS A 118 -47.89 22.20 -25.28
C LYS A 118 -49.41 22.10 -25.25
N GLU A 119 -49.93 21.12 -24.50
CA GLU A 119 -51.37 20.89 -24.34
C GLU A 119 -52.07 22.12 -23.73
N LYS A 120 -51.48 22.70 -22.68
CA LYS A 120 -51.97 23.94 -22.07
C LYS A 120 -52.01 25.10 -23.07
N ARG A 121 -50.97 25.28 -23.89
CA ARG A 121 -50.93 26.35 -24.90
C ARG A 121 -52.02 26.19 -25.97
N LEU A 122 -52.28 24.96 -26.40
CA LEU A 122 -53.35 24.68 -27.36
C LEU A 122 -54.72 25.03 -26.74
N PHE A 123 -54.97 24.60 -25.51
CA PHE A 123 -56.21 24.91 -24.80
C PHE A 123 -56.40 26.42 -24.59
N GLU A 124 -55.33 27.14 -24.23
CA GLU A 124 -55.36 28.61 -24.11
C GLU A 124 -55.71 29.29 -25.44
N TYR A 125 -55.23 28.75 -26.57
CA TYR A 125 -55.57 29.24 -27.91
C TYR A 125 -57.05 28.97 -28.25
N GLU A 126 -57.52 27.73 -28.10
CA GLU A 126 -58.92 27.35 -28.34
C GLU A 126 -59.89 28.15 -27.49
N SER A 127 -59.55 28.38 -26.21
CA SER A 127 -60.36 29.20 -25.31
C SER A 127 -60.45 30.66 -25.76
N ARG A 128 -59.39 31.22 -26.35
CA ARG A 128 -59.41 32.59 -26.89
C ARG A 128 -60.28 32.68 -28.14
N GLU A 129 -60.13 31.75 -29.07
CA GLU A 129 -60.94 31.68 -30.30
C GLU A 129 -62.43 31.53 -29.97
N LEU A 130 -62.77 30.65 -29.03
CA LEU A 130 -64.14 30.47 -28.58
C LEU A 130 -64.70 31.77 -27.95
N HIS A 131 -63.88 32.47 -27.16
CA HIS A 131 -64.31 33.73 -26.54
C HIS A 131 -64.58 34.83 -27.58
N GLN A 132 -63.73 34.94 -28.60
CA GLN A 132 -63.94 35.85 -29.73
C GLN A 132 -65.22 35.49 -30.49
N PHE A 133 -65.41 34.22 -30.83
CA PHE A 133 -66.61 33.73 -31.51
C PHE A 133 -67.89 34.04 -30.72
N LEU A 134 -67.90 33.80 -29.41
CA LEU A 134 -69.04 34.11 -28.55
C LEU A 134 -69.34 35.61 -28.51
N THR A 135 -68.30 36.44 -28.44
CA THR A 135 -68.44 37.91 -28.44
C THR A 135 -69.03 38.41 -29.76
N GLU A 136 -68.55 37.91 -30.89
CA GLU A 136 -69.09 38.22 -32.21
C GLU A 136 -70.54 37.76 -32.36
N TYR A 137 -70.85 36.54 -31.91
CA TYR A 137 -72.20 35.99 -31.94
C TYR A 137 -73.17 36.85 -31.13
N GLN A 138 -72.78 37.25 -29.91
CA GLN A 138 -73.58 38.14 -29.07
C GLN A 138 -73.82 39.49 -29.72
N THR A 139 -72.78 40.07 -30.33
CA THR A 139 -72.87 41.37 -31.04
C THR A 139 -73.83 41.27 -32.22
N LYS A 140 -73.68 40.26 -33.10
CA LYS A 140 -74.59 40.04 -34.24
C LYS A 140 -76.03 39.80 -33.80
N LYS A 141 -76.23 39.05 -32.71
CA LYS A 141 -77.57 38.83 -32.15
C LYS A 141 -78.19 40.16 -31.69
N ALA A 142 -77.44 41.00 -30.98
CA ALA A 142 -77.92 42.30 -30.52
C ALA A 142 -78.34 43.20 -31.70
N THR A 143 -77.49 43.34 -32.73
CA THR A 143 -77.79 44.18 -33.89
C THR A 143 -79.02 43.71 -34.67
N LEU A 144 -79.20 42.39 -34.83
CA LEU A 144 -80.38 41.84 -35.48
C LEU A 144 -81.66 42.06 -34.67
N THR A 145 -81.56 42.04 -33.35
CA THR A 145 -82.71 42.29 -32.46
C THR A 145 -83.12 43.77 -32.51
N GLU A 146 -82.15 44.69 -32.60
CA GLU A 146 -82.40 46.12 -32.79
C GLU A 146 -82.98 46.44 -34.19
N GLN A 147 -82.61 45.69 -35.22
CA GLN A 147 -83.16 45.87 -36.58
C GLN A 147 -84.59 45.34 -36.75
N GLN A 148 -85.06 44.50 -35.82
CA GLN A 148 -86.41 43.92 -35.84
C GLN A 148 -87.39 44.63 -34.89
N ALA A 149 -86.93 45.64 -34.14
CA ALA A 149 -87.74 46.50 -33.27
C ALA A 149 -88.06 47.83 -33.96
#